data_AF-A0A015VBG1-F1
#
_entry.id   AF-A0A015VBG1-F1
#
_cell.length_a   1.000
_cell.length_b   1.000
_cell.length_c   1.000
_cell.angle_alpha   90.00
_cell.angle_beta   90.00
_cell.angle_gamma   90.00
#
_symmetry.space_group_name_H-M   'P 1'
#
loop_
_entity.id
_entity.type
_entity.pdbx_description
1 polymer ?
#
loop_
_entity_poly.entity_id
_entity_poly.type
_entity_poly.pdbx_seq_one_letter_code
_entity_poly.pdbx_strand_id
1 'polypeptide(L)'
;MATTDFIAAIELGSSKIAGIAGKKNSDGSIQVLAYAREDSSSFIRKGVIYNLDKTAQSLTSIINKLEGALNNSIAKIYVGIGGQSLRTVRNVVSRDLEEETIISQELVDSICDENLEIPLIDMDILDVAPQEYKIGNNLQADPVGVAGSHIEGRFLNIVARASLKKNLERCFEQAKIEIADLLISPLVTADAVLTESERRSGCALIDFGADTSTISIYKNNILRFLTVLPLGGNSITHDLVSLQMEEEEAERLKIRYGNAFYEEEEGEEPATCQLEDGNRTIELGKLNNIIEARTEEIIANVWNQIQLSGYDDKLLAGLIITGGAANLKDLDEVLRKRSKIEKVRNARFVRNTIHADEDVVKKDGTQNTLFGLLIAGNENCCLLETPAPQPHIQPQPQPEPVNMFEEDESLKEQEAAARAAKKKKEEEEKKRKEEEKQRKLEEKKRREEERRNKPNWFKSTFDKLSNEIFSDEDMK
;
A
#
# COMPACT_ATOMS: atom_id res chain seq x y z
N MET A 1 2.56 -23.03 23.05
CA MET A 1 1.99 -23.77 21.90
C MET A 1 2.47 -23.07 20.64
N ALA A 2 2.83 -23.81 19.59
CA ALA A 2 3.24 -23.20 18.32
C ALA A 2 2.05 -22.44 17.70
N THR A 3 2.27 -21.20 17.28
CA THR A 3 1.22 -20.41 16.62
C THR A 3 1.18 -20.78 15.15
N THR A 4 0.04 -21.26 14.65
CA THR A 4 -0.10 -21.75 13.27
C THR A 4 -0.87 -20.81 12.34
N ASP A 5 -1.38 -19.70 12.89
CA ASP A 5 -2.24 -18.75 12.20
C ASP A 5 -1.82 -17.33 12.60
N PHE A 6 -1.01 -16.71 11.74
CA PHE A 6 -0.50 -15.35 11.93
C PHE A 6 -0.14 -14.71 10.59
N ILE A 7 -0.16 -13.37 10.58
CA ILE A 7 0.40 -12.53 9.53
C ILE A 7 1.74 -12.01 10.05
N ALA A 8 2.76 -12.01 9.19
CA ALA A 8 4.05 -11.39 9.46
C ALA A 8 4.26 -10.21 8.51
N ALA A 9 4.76 -9.09 9.02
CA ALA A 9 5.07 -7.90 8.25
C ALA A 9 6.42 -7.32 8.66
N ILE A 10 7.12 -6.69 7.73
CA ILE A 10 8.41 -6.05 7.97
C ILE A 10 8.52 -4.71 7.24
N GLU A 11 9.04 -3.72 7.94
CA GLU A 11 9.31 -2.38 7.44
C GLU A 11 10.82 -2.11 7.45
N LEU A 12 11.36 -1.70 6.30
CA LEU A 12 12.77 -1.32 6.16
C LEU A 12 12.90 0.20 6.23
N GLY A 13 13.06 0.73 7.44
CA GLY A 13 13.32 2.15 7.66
C GLY A 13 14.81 2.49 7.54
N SER A 14 15.14 3.79 7.51
CA SER A 14 16.56 4.22 7.54
C SER A 14 17.16 4.16 8.95
N SER A 15 16.38 4.46 10.00
CA SER A 15 16.83 4.33 11.39
C SER A 15 16.80 2.89 11.91
N LYS A 16 15.77 2.11 11.51
CA LYS A 16 15.59 0.73 11.97
C LYS A 16 14.88 -0.12 10.91
N ILE A 17 15.18 -1.41 10.88
CA ILE A 17 14.28 -2.43 10.31
C ILE A 17 13.45 -2.98 11.46
N ALA A 18 12.13 -3.07 11.27
CA ALA A 18 11.23 -3.59 12.29
C ALA A 18 10.30 -4.65 11.68
N GLY A 19 10.24 -5.81 12.32
CA GLY A 19 9.34 -6.91 11.99
C GLY A 19 8.29 -7.11 13.07
N ILE A 20 7.09 -7.48 12.66
CA ILE A 20 5.97 -7.77 13.54
C ILE A 20 5.24 -9.02 13.05
N ALA A 21 4.73 -9.83 13.97
CA ALA A 21 3.77 -10.87 13.66
C ALA A 21 2.56 -10.76 14.58
N GLY A 22 1.37 -11.01 14.02
CA GLY A 22 0.13 -10.92 14.75
C GLY A 22 -1.02 -11.68 14.11
N LYS A 23 -2.08 -11.87 14.90
CA LYS A 23 -3.31 -12.52 14.47
C LYS A 23 -4.43 -11.50 14.31
N LYS A 24 -5.13 -11.56 13.19
CA LYS A 24 -6.32 -10.75 12.92
C LYS A 24 -7.55 -11.45 13.48
N ASN A 25 -8.25 -10.79 14.38
CA ASN A 25 -9.50 -11.29 14.94
C ASN A 25 -10.67 -10.99 13.99
N SER A 26 -11.79 -11.69 14.19
CA SER A 26 -13.01 -11.52 13.38
C SER A 26 -13.66 -10.15 13.51
N ASP A 27 -13.40 -9.42 14.59
CA ASP A 27 -13.85 -8.05 14.83
C ASP A 27 -12.96 -6.99 14.16
N GLY A 28 -11.88 -7.39 13.49
CA GLY A 28 -10.90 -6.51 12.85
C GLY A 28 -9.83 -5.96 13.80
N SER A 29 -9.83 -6.37 15.07
CA SER A 29 -8.73 -6.13 16.00
C SER A 29 -7.52 -7.01 15.67
N ILE A 30 -6.31 -6.55 16.03
CA ILE A 30 -5.08 -7.31 15.83
C ILE A 30 -4.49 -7.67 17.19
N GLN A 31 -4.15 -8.94 17.38
CA GLN A 31 -3.35 -9.41 18.50
C GLN A 31 -1.90 -9.54 18.05
N VAL A 32 -0.99 -8.77 18.64
CA VAL A 32 0.45 -8.89 18.37
C VAL A 32 1.00 -10.09 19.12
N LEU A 33 1.76 -10.92 18.40
CA LEU A 33 2.34 -12.16 18.92
C LEU A 33 3.87 -12.04 19.04
N ALA A 34 4.50 -11.32 18.12
CA ALA A 34 5.95 -11.12 18.13
C ALA A 34 6.32 -9.76 17.54
N TYR A 35 7.42 -9.20 18.04
CA TYR A 35 8.00 -7.95 17.55
C TYR A 35 9.52 -8.03 17.65
N ALA A 36 10.22 -7.57 16.61
CA ALA A 36 11.67 -7.50 16.59
C ALA A 36 12.13 -6.27 15.81
N ARG A 37 13.30 -5.74 16.16
CA ARG A 37 13.92 -4.61 15.47
C ARG A 37 15.44 -4.72 15.46
N GLU A 38 16.05 -4.10 14.47
CA GLU A 38 17.50 -3.92 14.31
C GLU A 38 17.79 -2.49 13.82
N ASP A 39 18.92 -1.92 14.24
CA ASP A 39 19.40 -0.64 13.69
C ASP A 39 19.84 -0.81 12.23
N SER A 40 19.50 0.16 11.39
CA SER A 40 19.81 0.13 9.95
C SER A 40 20.52 1.37 9.42
N SER A 41 20.85 2.34 10.27
CA SER A 41 21.44 3.64 9.91
C SER A 41 22.74 3.52 9.08
N SER A 42 23.49 2.44 9.28
CA SER A 42 24.75 2.19 8.61
C SER A 42 24.64 1.55 7.21
N PHE A 43 23.45 1.09 6.79
CA PHE A 43 23.27 0.39 5.51
C PHE A 43 21.98 0.71 4.74
N ILE A 44 21.00 1.36 5.35
CA ILE A 44 19.83 1.95 4.69
C ILE A 44 19.86 3.46 4.93
N ARG A 45 19.81 4.25 3.85
CA ARG A 45 19.70 5.71 3.95
C ARG A 45 18.63 6.21 3.02
N LYS A 46 17.81 7.16 3.48
CA LYS A 46 16.72 7.75 2.68
C LYS A 46 15.77 6.70 2.06
N GLY A 47 15.57 5.60 2.77
CA GLY A 47 14.80 4.42 2.34
C GLY A 47 15.41 3.64 1.16
N VAL A 48 16.70 3.82 0.88
CA VAL A 48 17.44 3.08 -0.15
C VAL A 48 18.46 2.16 0.53
N ILE A 49 18.50 0.90 0.09
CA ILE A 49 19.46 -0.09 0.56
C ILE A 49 20.80 0.13 -0.16
N TYR A 50 21.86 0.46 0.60
CA TYR A 50 23.22 0.66 0.07
C TYR A 50 24.13 -0.55 0.28
N ASN A 51 23.83 -1.40 1.27
CA ASN A 51 24.57 -2.63 1.53
C ASN A 51 23.59 -3.81 1.65
N LEU A 52 23.54 -4.63 0.60
CA LEU A 52 22.62 -5.77 0.50
C LEU A 52 22.93 -6.84 1.55
N ASP A 53 24.21 -7.15 1.77
CA ASP A 53 24.64 -8.23 2.66
C ASP A 53 24.31 -7.92 4.12
N LYS A 54 24.57 -6.69 4.58
CA LYS A 54 24.19 -6.25 5.94
C LYS A 54 22.67 -6.26 6.11
N THR A 55 21.94 -5.83 5.09
CA THR A 55 20.48 -5.84 5.12
C THR A 55 19.94 -7.26 5.22
N ALA A 56 20.45 -8.19 4.42
CA ALA A 56 20.08 -9.60 4.48
C ALA A 56 20.39 -10.23 5.85
N GLN A 57 21.54 -9.89 6.45
CA GLN A 57 21.88 -10.34 7.81
C GLN A 57 20.89 -9.82 8.86
N SER A 58 20.53 -8.54 8.81
CA SER A 58 19.52 -7.96 9.71
C SER A 58 18.13 -8.56 9.50
N LEU A 59 17.74 -8.83 8.26
CA LEU A 59 16.49 -9.53 7.94
C LEU A 59 16.47 -10.92 8.58
N THR A 60 17.51 -11.73 8.38
CA THR A 60 17.64 -13.06 8.99
C THR A 60 17.58 -12.99 10.53
N SER A 61 18.26 -12.01 11.14
CA SER A 61 18.20 -11.79 12.59
C SER A 61 16.77 -11.52 13.07
N ILE A 62 16.05 -10.62 12.39
CA ILE A 62 14.67 -10.27 12.74
C ILE A 62 13.75 -11.47 12.58
N ILE A 63 13.84 -12.20 11.46
CA ILE A 63 13.02 -13.38 11.20
C ILE A 63 13.24 -14.43 12.28
N ASN A 64 14.48 -14.75 12.62
CA ASN A 64 14.80 -15.71 13.69
C ASN A 64 14.21 -15.29 15.05
N LYS A 65 14.24 -13.99 15.38
CA LYS A 65 13.64 -13.46 16.62
C LYS A 65 12.11 -13.60 16.60
N LEU A 66 11.47 -13.35 15.47
CA LEU A 66 10.02 -13.52 15.31
C LEU A 66 9.62 -15.00 15.41
N GLU A 67 10.30 -15.90 14.69
CA GLU A 67 10.06 -17.35 14.74
C GLU A 67 10.25 -17.92 16.15
N GLY A 68 11.28 -17.47 16.86
CA GLY A 68 11.52 -17.86 18.26
C GLY A 68 10.37 -17.46 19.20
N ALA A 69 9.80 -16.26 19.02
CA ALA A 69 8.65 -15.81 19.81
C ALA A 69 7.35 -16.56 19.43
N LEU A 70 7.17 -16.85 18.14
CA LEU A 70 5.99 -17.58 17.62
C LEU A 70 6.03 -19.08 17.92
N ASN A 71 7.22 -19.63 18.21
CA ASN A 71 7.53 -21.05 18.23
C ASN A 71 7.11 -21.77 16.94
N ASN A 72 7.24 -21.10 15.79
CA ASN A 72 6.91 -21.63 14.47
C ASN A 72 7.64 -20.87 13.37
N SER A 73 7.77 -21.47 12.19
CA SER A 73 8.49 -20.89 11.05
C SER A 73 7.61 -19.96 10.20
N ILE A 74 8.23 -18.93 9.64
CA ILE A 74 7.60 -17.97 8.72
C ILE A 74 7.92 -18.39 7.29
N ALA A 75 6.90 -18.74 6.50
CA ALA A 75 7.08 -19.09 5.09
C ALA A 75 7.27 -17.85 4.21
N LYS A 76 6.45 -16.83 4.48
CA LYS A 76 6.37 -15.61 3.68
C LYS A 76 6.01 -14.41 4.53
N ILE A 77 6.36 -13.22 4.08
CA ILE A 77 6.21 -11.98 4.85
C ILE A 77 5.76 -10.80 3.99
N TYR A 78 4.89 -9.94 4.52
CA TYR A 78 4.52 -8.67 3.87
C TYR A 78 5.62 -7.64 4.06
N VAL A 79 6.01 -6.96 2.99
CA VAL A 79 7.14 -6.02 3.03
C VAL A 79 6.67 -4.63 2.64
N GLY A 80 6.97 -3.65 3.50
CA GLY A 80 6.75 -2.24 3.18
C GLY A 80 7.80 -1.70 2.21
N ILE A 81 7.38 -1.22 1.05
CA ILE A 81 8.22 -0.50 0.10
C ILE A 81 8.00 1.02 0.21
N GLY A 82 9.10 1.76 0.35
CA GLY A 82 9.11 3.22 0.43
C GLY A 82 10.43 3.80 -0.07
N GLY A 83 10.78 5.01 0.38
CA GLY A 83 12.08 5.62 0.11
C GLY A 83 12.07 6.74 -0.93
N GLN A 84 13.20 7.43 -1.04
CA GLN A 84 13.28 8.76 -1.66
C GLN A 84 12.86 8.84 -3.14
N SER A 85 12.86 7.74 -3.88
CA SER A 85 12.47 7.75 -5.30
C SER A 85 10.96 7.65 -5.53
N LEU A 86 10.20 7.32 -4.48
CA LEU A 86 8.77 7.12 -4.57
C LEU A 86 8.07 8.46 -4.83
N ARG A 87 7.28 8.51 -5.91
CA ARG A 87 6.50 9.68 -6.29
C ARG A 87 5.34 9.30 -7.20
N THR A 88 4.40 10.20 -7.39
CA THR A 88 3.34 10.05 -8.38
C THR A 88 3.63 10.76 -9.68
N VAL A 89 3.32 10.12 -10.80
CA VAL A 89 3.35 10.68 -12.16
C VAL A 89 1.95 10.59 -12.74
N ARG A 90 1.44 11.69 -13.29
CA ARG A 90 0.14 11.70 -13.96
C ARG A 90 0.29 11.12 -15.35
N ASN A 91 -0.67 10.30 -15.75
CA ASN A 91 -0.78 9.81 -17.10
C ASN A 91 -2.23 9.87 -17.58
N VAL A 92 -2.42 10.04 -18.89
CA VAL A 92 -3.73 10.03 -19.52
C VAL A 92 -3.67 9.06 -20.70
N VAL A 93 -4.61 8.12 -20.73
CA VAL A 93 -4.82 7.21 -21.85
C VAL A 93 -6.16 7.54 -22.47
N SER A 94 -6.20 7.77 -23.77
CA SER A 94 -7.40 8.17 -24.48
C SER A 94 -7.77 7.17 -25.57
N ARG A 95 -9.07 6.95 -25.77
CA ARG A 95 -9.57 6.05 -26.80
C ARG A 95 -10.78 6.62 -27.52
N ASP A 96 -10.70 6.60 -28.85
CA ASP A 96 -11.81 6.90 -29.74
C ASP A 96 -12.60 5.62 -30.01
N LEU A 97 -13.93 5.73 -29.97
CA LEU A 97 -14.87 4.65 -30.29
C LEU A 97 -15.44 4.90 -31.69
N GLU A 98 -15.62 3.83 -32.47
CA GLU A 98 -16.07 3.93 -33.87
C GLU A 98 -17.45 4.61 -34.00
N GLU A 99 -18.31 4.37 -33.02
CA GLU A 99 -19.61 5.03 -32.88
C GLU A 99 -19.87 5.36 -31.40
N GLU A 100 -20.89 6.18 -31.13
CA GLU A 100 -21.31 6.45 -29.76
C GLU A 100 -21.84 5.17 -29.12
N THR A 101 -21.07 4.62 -28.17
CA THR A 101 -21.37 3.35 -27.53
C THR A 101 -21.33 3.48 -26.01
N ILE A 102 -21.96 2.52 -25.34
CA ILE A 102 -21.91 2.41 -23.89
C ILE A 102 -20.54 1.85 -23.50
N ILE A 103 -19.83 2.57 -22.64
CA ILE A 103 -18.53 2.15 -22.11
C ILE A 103 -18.71 0.88 -21.27
N SER A 104 -17.98 -0.17 -21.63
CA SER A 104 -17.98 -1.46 -20.94
C SER A 104 -16.82 -1.57 -19.93
N GLN A 105 -16.92 -2.52 -19.00
CA GLN A 105 -15.83 -2.80 -18.06
C GLN A 105 -14.55 -3.24 -18.80
N GLU A 106 -14.68 -4.04 -19.86
CA GLU A 106 -13.52 -4.49 -20.65
C GLU A 106 -12.78 -3.32 -21.31
N LEU A 107 -13.50 -2.27 -21.71
CA LEU A 107 -12.89 -1.04 -22.21
C LEU A 107 -12.14 -0.31 -21.09
N VAL A 108 -12.68 -0.24 -19.88
CA VAL A 108 -12.00 0.41 -18.77
C VAL A 108 -10.73 -0.35 -18.41
N ASP A 109 -10.82 -1.67 -18.28
CA ASP A 109 -9.70 -2.55 -17.93
C ASP A 109 -8.56 -2.42 -18.97
N SER A 110 -8.89 -2.44 -20.26
CA SER A 110 -7.88 -2.27 -21.31
C SER A 110 -7.20 -0.90 -21.29
N ILE A 111 -7.91 0.18 -20.90
CA ILE A 111 -7.29 1.52 -20.74
C ILE A 111 -6.36 1.53 -19.51
N CYS A 112 -6.72 0.82 -18.44
CA CYS A 112 -5.87 0.64 -17.27
C CYS A 112 -4.61 -0.18 -17.58
N ASP A 113 -4.74 -1.28 -18.33
CA ASP A 113 -3.61 -2.13 -18.75
C ASP A 113 -2.61 -1.34 -19.61
N GLU A 114 -3.10 -0.57 -20.58
CA GLU A 114 -2.24 0.30 -21.41
C GLU A 114 -1.47 1.31 -20.57
N ASN A 115 -2.08 1.87 -19.52
CA ASN A 115 -1.40 2.78 -18.60
C ASN A 115 -0.27 2.11 -17.82
N LEU A 116 -0.41 0.82 -17.47
CA LEU A 116 0.60 0.04 -16.74
C LEU A 116 1.81 -0.32 -17.62
N GLU A 117 1.62 -0.40 -18.94
CA GLU A 117 2.68 -0.76 -19.90
C GLU A 117 3.55 0.43 -20.34
N ILE A 118 3.27 1.64 -19.85
CA ILE A 118 3.98 2.85 -20.26
C ILE A 118 5.45 2.77 -19.81
N PRO A 119 6.41 2.84 -20.75
CA PRO A 119 7.81 2.77 -20.41
C PRO A 119 8.25 4.05 -19.68
N LEU A 120 8.82 3.88 -18.50
CA LEU A 120 9.45 4.95 -17.74
C LEU A 120 10.95 4.69 -17.66
N ILE A 121 11.76 5.72 -17.95
CA ILE A 121 13.22 5.59 -17.89
C ILE A 121 13.64 5.43 -16.43
N ASP A 122 14.35 4.35 -16.12
CA ASP A 122 14.89 4.00 -14.80
C ASP A 122 13.85 3.90 -13.67
N MET A 123 12.57 3.81 -13.99
CA MET A 123 11.48 3.70 -13.01
C MET A 123 10.51 2.58 -13.37
N ASP A 124 9.95 1.96 -12.33
CA ASP A 124 8.87 1.00 -12.45
C ASP A 124 7.59 1.59 -11.85
N ILE A 125 6.44 1.30 -12.46
CA ILE A 125 5.13 1.55 -11.87
C ILE A 125 4.90 0.49 -10.80
N LEU A 126 4.73 0.93 -9.55
CA LEU A 126 4.46 0.05 -8.41
C LEU A 126 2.95 -0.19 -8.24
N ASP A 127 2.16 0.85 -8.45
CA ASP A 127 0.69 0.83 -8.33
C ASP A 127 0.09 2.04 -9.07
N VAL A 128 -1.23 2.04 -9.27
CA VAL A 128 -1.97 3.08 -9.98
C VAL A 128 -3.19 3.48 -9.16
N ALA A 129 -3.36 4.79 -8.95
CA ALA A 129 -4.59 5.35 -8.41
C ALA A 129 -5.43 5.95 -9.56
N PRO A 130 -6.53 5.28 -9.99
CA PRO A 130 -7.46 5.86 -10.96
C PRO A 130 -8.02 7.19 -10.46
N GLN A 131 -8.09 8.16 -11.35
CA GLN A 131 -8.68 9.47 -11.07
C GLN A 131 -10.08 9.53 -11.69
N GLU A 132 -10.42 10.60 -12.40
CA GLU A 132 -11.66 10.70 -13.15
C GLU A 132 -11.46 10.34 -14.63
N TYR A 133 -12.46 9.68 -15.21
CA TYR A 133 -12.58 9.45 -16.64
C TYR A 133 -13.30 10.64 -17.29
N LYS A 134 -12.79 11.15 -18.40
CA LYS A 134 -13.44 12.22 -19.17
C LYS A 134 -14.18 11.62 -20.37
N ILE A 135 -15.48 11.88 -20.45
CA ILE A 135 -16.34 11.45 -21.55
C ILE A 135 -17.07 12.69 -22.07
N GLY A 136 -16.74 13.10 -23.30
CA GLY A 136 -17.13 14.43 -23.80
C GLY A 136 -16.58 15.54 -22.91
N ASN A 137 -17.47 16.33 -22.30
CA ASN A 137 -17.11 17.43 -21.38
C ASN A 137 -17.28 17.07 -19.90
N ASN A 138 -17.74 15.86 -19.58
CA ASN A 138 -18.04 15.44 -18.21
C ASN A 138 -16.90 14.60 -17.63
N LEU A 139 -16.64 14.77 -16.33
CA LEU A 139 -15.75 13.92 -15.55
C LEU A 139 -16.59 12.92 -14.74
N GLN A 140 -16.27 11.64 -14.84
CA GLN A 140 -16.95 10.54 -14.18
C GLN A 140 -15.94 9.74 -13.36
N ALA A 141 -16.29 9.38 -12.13
CA ALA A 141 -15.47 8.47 -11.33
C ALA A 141 -15.60 7.02 -11.82
N ASP A 142 -16.83 6.63 -12.18
CA ASP A 142 -17.15 5.34 -12.79
C ASP A 142 -17.71 5.59 -14.20
N PRO A 143 -16.95 5.27 -15.27
CA PRO A 143 -17.38 5.48 -16.64
C PRO A 143 -18.28 4.36 -17.18
N VAL A 144 -18.41 3.22 -16.48
CA VAL A 144 -19.12 2.04 -16.99
C VAL A 144 -20.62 2.35 -17.10
N GLY A 145 -21.21 2.01 -18.25
CA GLY A 145 -22.61 2.30 -18.53
C GLY A 145 -22.89 3.71 -19.07
N VAL A 146 -21.87 4.57 -19.15
CA VAL A 146 -21.99 5.91 -19.75
C VAL A 146 -21.80 5.80 -21.27
N ALA A 147 -22.67 6.47 -22.02
CA ALA A 147 -22.54 6.56 -23.48
C ALA A 147 -21.55 7.66 -23.89
N GLY A 148 -20.70 7.35 -24.86
CA GLY A 148 -19.77 8.33 -25.43
C GLY A 148 -19.08 7.80 -26.68
N SER A 149 -18.48 8.71 -27.44
CA SER A 149 -17.65 8.40 -28.61
C SER A 149 -16.15 8.53 -28.32
N HIS A 150 -15.77 9.12 -27.18
CA HIS A 150 -14.40 9.34 -26.74
C HIS A 150 -14.30 9.22 -25.22
N ILE A 151 -13.28 8.52 -24.73
CA ILE A 151 -12.99 8.37 -23.31
C ILE A 151 -11.51 8.67 -23.04
N GLU A 152 -11.24 9.52 -22.05
CA GLU A 152 -9.90 9.71 -21.47
C GLU A 152 -9.87 9.12 -20.06
N GLY A 153 -9.09 8.07 -19.83
CA GLY A 153 -8.76 7.59 -18.49
C GLY A 153 -7.61 8.40 -17.91
N ARG A 154 -7.82 9.03 -16.75
CA ARG A 154 -6.77 9.77 -16.04
C ARG A 154 -6.26 8.93 -14.88
N PHE A 155 -4.94 8.80 -14.81
CA PHE A 155 -4.26 7.95 -13.86
C PHE A 155 -3.21 8.72 -13.08
N LEU A 156 -3.04 8.33 -11.83
CA LEU A 156 -1.95 8.76 -10.99
C LEU A 156 -1.08 7.53 -10.69
N ASN A 157 -0.03 7.36 -11.46
CA ASN A 157 0.88 6.22 -11.36
C ASN A 157 1.85 6.45 -10.21
N ILE A 158 1.94 5.51 -9.29
CA ILE A 158 2.91 5.53 -8.21
C ILE A 158 4.16 4.81 -8.70
N VAL A 159 5.25 5.55 -8.79
CA VAL A 159 6.48 5.08 -9.43
C VAL A 159 7.65 5.17 -8.46
N ALA A 160 8.62 4.30 -8.64
CA ALA A 160 9.91 4.36 -7.94
C ALA A 160 11.04 3.92 -8.87
N ARG A 161 12.29 4.16 -8.49
CA ARG A 161 13.43 3.65 -9.25
C ARG A 161 13.40 2.13 -9.30
N ALA A 162 13.63 1.54 -10.47
CA ALA A 162 13.63 0.08 -10.63
C ALA A 162 14.64 -0.64 -9.71
N SER A 163 15.75 0.04 -9.37
CA SER A 163 16.76 -0.50 -8.45
C SER A 163 16.23 -0.68 -7.02
N LEU A 164 15.23 0.09 -6.59
CA LEU A 164 14.65 -0.02 -5.25
C LEU A 164 14.02 -1.40 -5.04
N LYS A 165 13.09 -1.78 -5.94
CA LYS A 165 12.40 -3.08 -5.90
C LYS A 165 13.39 -4.23 -6.07
N LYS A 166 14.28 -4.15 -7.06
CA LYS A 166 15.28 -5.20 -7.33
C LYS A 166 16.24 -5.43 -6.15
N ASN A 167 16.69 -4.37 -5.49
CA ASN A 167 17.57 -4.51 -4.33
C ASN A 167 16.84 -5.10 -3.13
N LEU A 168 15.57 -4.71 -2.93
CA LEU A 168 14.72 -5.27 -1.89
C LEU A 168 14.54 -6.78 -2.11
N GLU A 169 14.08 -7.20 -3.29
CA GLU A 169 13.88 -8.62 -3.64
C GLU A 169 15.16 -9.45 -3.43
N ARG A 170 16.32 -8.93 -3.86
CA ARG A 170 17.62 -9.59 -3.64
C ARG A 170 17.95 -9.80 -2.17
N CYS A 171 17.66 -8.83 -1.29
CA CYS A 171 17.89 -9.00 0.14
C CYS A 171 17.02 -10.11 0.75
N PHE A 172 15.76 -10.22 0.32
CA PHE A 172 14.85 -11.27 0.79
C PHE A 172 15.23 -12.65 0.24
N GLU A 173 15.66 -12.72 -1.03
CA GLU A 173 16.21 -13.94 -1.62
C GLU A 173 17.45 -14.44 -0.87
N GLN A 174 18.38 -13.54 -0.54
CA GLN A 174 19.56 -13.86 0.28
C GLN A 174 19.20 -14.30 1.70
N ALA A 175 18.16 -13.71 2.30
CA ALA A 175 17.63 -14.09 3.60
C ALA A 175 16.77 -15.37 3.56
N LYS A 176 16.52 -15.93 2.36
CA LYS A 176 15.72 -17.16 2.12
C LYS A 176 14.29 -17.07 2.67
N ILE A 177 13.67 -15.91 2.54
CA ILE A 177 12.28 -15.68 2.93
C ILE A 177 11.47 -15.21 1.73
N GLU A 178 10.29 -15.78 1.53
CA GLU A 178 9.42 -15.38 0.44
C GLU A 178 8.68 -14.07 0.77
N ILE A 179 8.53 -13.18 -0.21
CA ILE A 179 7.71 -11.98 -0.06
C ILE A 179 6.27 -12.35 -0.39
N ALA A 180 5.36 -12.22 0.58
CA ALA A 180 3.94 -12.45 0.36
C ALA A 180 3.34 -11.39 -0.57
N ASP A 181 3.64 -10.12 -0.27
CA ASP A 181 3.28 -8.97 -1.10
C ASP A 181 4.19 -7.76 -0.78
N LEU A 182 4.35 -6.88 -1.76
CA LEU A 182 5.04 -5.60 -1.64
C LEU A 182 4.02 -4.48 -1.48
N LEU A 183 3.89 -3.96 -0.26
CA LEU A 183 2.91 -2.94 0.05
C LEU A 183 3.55 -1.56 0.09
N ILE A 184 2.97 -0.59 -0.62
CA ILE A 184 3.47 0.79 -0.65
C ILE A 184 3.24 1.44 0.72
N SER A 185 4.32 1.60 1.49
CA SER A 185 4.26 2.02 2.89
C SER A 185 3.41 3.28 3.11
N PRO A 186 3.54 4.37 2.31
CA PRO A 186 2.71 5.56 2.52
C PRO A 186 1.21 5.36 2.33
N LEU A 187 0.78 4.42 1.47
CA LEU A 187 -0.64 4.13 1.28
C LEU A 187 -1.19 3.36 2.47
N VAL A 188 -0.44 2.34 2.89
CA VAL A 188 -0.78 1.51 4.05
C VAL A 188 -0.84 2.33 5.34
N THR A 189 0.12 3.22 5.54
CA THR A 189 0.12 4.16 6.67
C THR A 189 -1.10 5.06 6.62
N ALA A 190 -1.46 5.58 5.44
CA ALA A 190 -2.64 6.42 5.29
C ALA A 190 -3.94 5.68 5.62
N ASP A 191 -4.10 4.45 5.16
CA ASP A 191 -5.27 3.63 5.47
C ASP A 191 -5.38 3.32 6.97
N ALA A 192 -4.23 3.14 7.64
CA ALA A 192 -4.20 2.85 9.08
C ALA A 192 -4.51 4.06 9.97
N VAL A 193 -4.16 5.29 9.55
CA VAL A 193 -4.21 6.49 10.42
C VAL A 193 -5.27 7.53 10.03
N LEU A 194 -5.71 7.55 8.77
CA LEU A 194 -6.69 8.52 8.29
C LEU A 194 -8.11 8.02 8.48
N THR A 195 -9.00 8.95 8.84
CA THR A 195 -10.44 8.69 8.83
C THR A 195 -10.96 8.79 7.39
N GLU A 196 -12.04 8.08 7.08
CA GLU A 196 -12.74 8.26 5.79
C GLU A 196 -13.20 9.72 5.60
N SER A 197 -13.64 10.37 6.68
CA SER A 197 -14.05 11.79 6.61
C SER A 197 -12.90 12.73 6.25
N GLU A 198 -11.68 12.46 6.72
CA GLU A 198 -10.48 13.23 6.38
C GLU A 198 -10.12 13.05 4.91
N ARG A 199 -10.06 11.79 4.45
CA ARG A 199 -9.78 11.45 3.04
C ARG A 199 -10.82 12.03 2.09
N ARG A 200 -12.10 12.01 2.47
CA ARG A 200 -13.20 12.58 1.68
C ARG A 200 -13.12 14.10 1.64
N SER A 201 -12.96 14.74 2.80
CA SER A 201 -12.97 16.21 2.93
C SER A 201 -11.72 16.86 2.36
N GLY A 202 -10.61 16.13 2.26
CA GLY A 202 -9.34 16.64 1.75
C GLY A 202 -8.34 16.82 2.88
N CYS A 203 -7.20 16.11 2.81
CA CYS A 203 -6.14 16.23 3.80
C CYS A 203 -4.76 15.92 3.21
N ALA A 204 -3.70 16.45 3.83
CA ALA A 204 -2.33 16.05 3.57
C ALA A 204 -1.80 15.26 4.77
N LEU A 205 -1.42 14.01 4.53
CA LEU A 205 -0.69 13.18 5.48
C LEU A 205 0.81 13.40 5.27
N ILE A 206 1.49 13.79 6.34
CA ILE A 206 2.94 14.01 6.38
C ILE A 206 3.54 12.97 7.33
N ASP A 207 4.23 11.98 6.78
CA ASP A 207 5.01 11.01 7.57
C ASP A 207 6.44 11.53 7.71
N PHE A 208 6.76 12.06 8.89
CA PHE A 208 8.05 12.64 9.21
C PHE A 208 8.95 11.57 9.86
N GLY A 209 9.73 10.90 9.00
CA GLY A 209 10.64 9.82 9.38
C GLY A 209 12.04 10.30 9.73
N ALA A 210 12.97 9.34 9.81
CA ALA A 210 14.37 9.59 10.14
C ALA A 210 15.12 10.30 8.99
N ASP A 211 15.14 9.75 7.78
CA ASP A 211 15.85 10.36 6.64
C ASP A 211 14.93 11.01 5.62
N THR A 212 13.63 10.75 5.71
CA THR A 212 12.65 11.13 4.70
C THR A 212 11.38 11.70 5.32
N SER A 213 10.77 12.64 4.61
CA SER A 213 9.43 13.14 4.89
C SER A 213 8.54 12.79 3.70
N THR A 214 7.54 11.95 3.93
CA THR A 214 6.60 11.53 2.88
C THR A 214 5.33 12.35 2.96
N ILE A 215 4.82 12.79 1.81
CA ILE A 215 3.65 13.64 1.70
C ILE A 215 2.64 12.94 0.80
N SER A 216 1.48 12.61 1.36
CA SER A 216 0.37 11.99 0.64
C SER A 216 -0.88 12.87 0.76
N ILE A 217 -1.47 13.27 -0.36
CA ILE A 217 -2.68 14.10 -0.36
C ILE A 217 -3.86 13.27 -0.82
N TYR A 218 -4.94 13.30 -0.05
CA TYR A 218 -6.18 12.61 -0.34
C TYR A 218 -7.32 13.62 -0.48
N LYS A 219 -8.21 13.39 -1.44
CA LYS A 219 -9.46 14.15 -1.62
C LYS A 219 -10.49 13.26 -2.31
N ASN A 220 -11.74 13.31 -1.83
CA ASN A 220 -12.84 12.46 -2.32
C ASN A 220 -12.49 10.97 -2.20
N ASN A 221 -11.79 10.57 -1.13
CA ASN A 221 -11.30 9.20 -0.86
C ASN A 221 -10.23 8.66 -1.82
N ILE A 222 -9.78 9.45 -2.79
CA ILE A 222 -8.76 9.08 -3.79
C ILE A 222 -7.42 9.73 -3.44
N LEU A 223 -6.32 9.03 -3.70
CA LEU A 223 -4.96 9.59 -3.65
C LEU A 223 -4.78 10.58 -4.80
N ARG A 224 -4.39 11.82 -4.48
CA ARG A 224 -4.22 12.91 -5.46
C ARG A 224 -2.79 13.30 -5.71
N PHE A 225 -1.90 13.02 -4.77
CA PHE A 225 -0.48 13.33 -4.85
C PHE A 225 0.29 12.50 -3.83
N LEU A 226 1.46 11.99 -4.22
CA LEU A 226 2.41 11.37 -3.31
C LEU A 226 3.83 11.75 -3.74
N THR A 227 4.65 12.17 -2.79
CA THR A 227 6.07 12.43 -3.01
C THR A 227 6.85 12.18 -1.72
N VAL A 228 8.14 11.85 -1.85
CA VAL A 228 9.05 11.66 -0.73
C VAL A 228 10.19 12.68 -0.83
N LEU A 229 10.37 13.46 0.23
CA LEU A 229 11.50 14.37 0.38
C LEU A 229 12.64 13.67 1.14
N PRO A 230 13.90 13.75 0.69
CA PRO A 230 15.06 13.16 1.35
C PRO A 230 15.57 14.02 2.52
N LEU A 231 14.63 14.52 3.33
CA LEU A 231 14.84 15.35 4.51
C LEU A 231 14.02 14.76 5.66
N GLY A 232 14.63 14.52 6.81
CA GLY A 232 14.00 13.83 7.94
C GLY A 232 14.57 14.29 9.28
N GLY A 233 14.19 13.63 10.37
CA GLY A 233 14.72 13.90 11.71
C GLY A 233 16.26 13.79 11.83
N ASN A 234 16.91 12.96 11.04
CA ASN A 234 18.37 12.82 10.98
C ASN A 234 19.04 14.04 10.34
N SER A 235 18.33 14.81 9.51
CA SER A 235 18.84 16.10 9.01
C SER A 235 19.02 17.09 10.17
N ILE A 236 18.11 17.06 11.15
CA ILE A 236 18.22 17.86 12.38
C ILE A 236 19.39 17.35 13.22
N THR A 237 19.48 16.03 13.42
CA THR A 237 20.57 15.40 14.19
C THR A 237 21.95 15.71 13.60
N HIS A 238 22.07 15.67 12.27
CA HIS A 238 23.31 15.96 11.57
C HIS A 238 23.76 17.41 11.78
N ASP A 239 22.83 18.37 11.82
CA ASP A 239 23.18 19.76 12.12
C ASP A 239 23.64 19.93 13.56
N LEU A 240 23.04 19.22 14.51
CA LEU A 240 23.42 19.28 15.93
C LEU A 240 24.86 18.80 16.19
N VAL A 241 25.42 17.95 15.31
CA VAL A 241 26.84 17.56 15.35
C VAL A 241 27.77 18.78 15.22
N SER A 242 27.31 19.90 14.62
CA SER A 242 28.09 21.15 14.56
C SER A 242 28.42 21.73 15.93
N LEU A 243 27.71 21.31 16.98
CA LEU A 243 28.02 21.63 18.37
C LEU A 243 29.17 20.78 18.91
N GLN A 244 29.93 20.08 18.08
CA GLN A 244 31.08 19.24 18.45
C GLN A 244 30.68 18.10 19.40
N MET A 245 29.68 17.32 19.00
CA MET A 245 29.26 16.10 19.68
C MET A 245 29.05 14.97 18.67
N GLU A 246 29.07 13.72 19.12
CA GLU A 246 28.79 12.55 18.28
C GLU A 246 27.32 12.49 17.86
N GLU A 247 27.02 11.81 16.76
CA GLU A 247 25.66 11.73 16.21
C GLU A 247 24.66 11.06 17.17
N GLU A 248 25.09 10.03 17.90
CA GLU A 248 24.27 9.36 18.94
C GLU A 248 23.91 10.32 20.08
N GLU A 249 24.88 11.14 20.50
CA GLU A 249 24.69 12.17 21.52
C GLU A 249 23.70 13.25 21.05
N ALA A 250 23.87 13.71 19.81
CA ALA A 250 22.99 14.68 19.17
C ALA A 250 21.54 14.17 19.09
N GLU A 251 21.33 12.90 18.70
CA GLU A 251 20.00 12.29 18.64
C GLU A 251 19.37 12.27 20.02
N ARG A 252 20.14 11.87 21.05
CA ARG A 252 19.65 11.80 22.42
C ARG A 252 19.24 13.18 22.95
N LEU A 253 20.06 14.21 22.72
CA LEU A 253 19.73 15.57 23.13
C LEU A 253 18.52 16.11 22.36
N LYS A 254 18.40 15.83 21.06
CA LYS A 254 17.22 16.18 20.25
C LYS A 254 15.95 15.55 20.80
N ILE A 255 15.95 14.26 21.10
CA ILE A 255 14.78 13.56 21.65
C ILE A 255 14.40 14.12 23.03
N ARG A 256 15.40 14.45 23.87
CA ARG A 256 15.17 14.86 25.26
C ARG A 256 14.78 16.33 25.41
N TYR A 257 15.36 17.22 24.60
CA TYR A 257 15.29 18.67 24.80
C TYR A 257 14.80 19.44 23.57
N GLY A 258 14.66 18.78 22.42
CA GLY A 258 14.35 19.42 21.16
C GLY A 258 12.96 20.05 21.14
N ASN A 259 12.92 21.30 20.72
CA ASN A 259 11.71 22.05 20.44
C ASN A 259 11.82 22.68 19.04
N ALA A 260 10.80 22.46 18.21
CA ALA A 260 10.71 23.03 16.87
C ALA A 260 10.41 24.53 16.85
N PHE A 261 9.84 25.05 17.95
CA PHE A 261 9.51 26.45 18.12
C PHE A 261 9.89 26.87 19.55
N TYR A 262 11.13 27.32 19.74
CA TYR A 262 11.67 27.58 21.07
C TYR A 262 11.68 29.07 21.38
N GLU A 263 10.98 29.46 22.44
CA GLU A 263 11.04 30.80 23.01
C GLU A 263 11.79 30.73 24.34
N GLU A 264 12.83 31.55 24.48
CA GLU A 264 13.60 31.68 25.72
C GLU A 264 12.91 32.72 26.62
N GLU A 265 12.71 32.41 27.90
CA GLU A 265 12.07 33.33 28.84
C GLU A 265 13.02 34.47 29.21
N GLU A 266 12.58 35.72 28.99
CA GLU A 266 13.36 36.90 29.33
C GLU A 266 13.56 37.03 30.85
N GLY A 267 14.82 37.01 31.29
CA GLY A 267 15.21 37.28 32.68
C GLY A 267 15.56 36.05 33.52
N GLU A 268 15.48 34.84 32.97
CA GLU A 268 15.97 33.62 33.62
C GLU A 268 17.41 33.26 33.20
N GLU A 269 18.11 32.44 33.99
CA GLU A 269 19.41 31.89 33.59
C GLU A 269 19.21 30.91 32.42
N PRO A 270 20.07 30.97 31.37
CA PRO A 270 19.93 30.09 30.21
C PRO A 270 19.96 28.62 30.62
N ALA A 271 18.90 27.89 30.28
CA ALA A 271 18.85 26.46 30.52
C ALA A 271 20.01 25.76 29.79
N THR A 272 20.55 24.70 30.39
CA THR A 272 21.65 23.93 29.79
C THR A 272 21.33 22.45 29.70
N CYS A 273 21.85 21.80 28.66
CA CYS A 273 21.88 20.36 28.52
C CYS A 273 23.31 19.84 28.76
N GLN A 274 23.43 18.78 29.55
CA GLN A 274 24.70 18.11 29.82
C GLN A 274 24.92 16.99 28.80
N LEU A 275 26.15 16.87 28.31
CA LEU A 275 26.59 15.71 27.55
C LEU A 275 26.75 14.49 28.46
N GLU A 276 26.76 13.28 27.90
CA GLU A 276 26.90 12.04 28.68
C GLU A 276 28.19 11.96 29.48
N ASP A 277 29.26 12.52 28.92
CA ASP A 277 30.58 12.51 29.54
C ASP A 277 30.68 13.44 30.76
N GLY A 278 29.64 14.25 31.01
CA GLY A 278 29.54 15.20 32.11
C GLY A 278 30.54 16.36 32.04
N ASN A 279 31.40 16.40 31.01
CA ASN A 279 32.51 17.36 30.93
C ASN A 279 32.09 18.67 30.27
N ARG A 280 30.98 18.65 29.51
CA ARG A 280 30.53 19.79 28.72
C ARG A 280 29.03 20.00 28.85
N THR A 281 28.66 21.27 28.97
CA THR A 281 27.28 21.77 28.91
C THR A 281 27.07 22.55 27.62
N ILE A 282 25.88 22.45 27.06
CA ILE A 282 25.41 23.23 25.91
C ILE A 282 24.21 24.05 26.36
N GLU A 283 24.14 25.30 25.94
CA GLU A 283 22.94 26.13 26.17
C GLU A 283 21.77 25.57 25.35
N LEU A 284 20.62 25.43 26.01
CA LEU A 284 19.39 24.90 25.42
C LEU A 284 18.91 25.76 24.25
N GLY A 285 19.03 27.09 24.35
CA GLY A 285 18.73 28.01 23.26
C GLY A 285 19.59 27.76 22.02
N LYS A 286 20.89 27.47 22.18
CA LYS A 286 21.77 27.12 21.05
C LYS A 286 21.36 25.81 20.37
N LEU A 287 21.00 24.79 21.16
CA LEU A 287 20.49 23.52 20.64
C LEU A 287 19.22 23.74 19.83
N ASN A 288 18.24 24.43 20.41
CA ASN A 288 16.93 24.62 19.79
C ASN A 288 16.95 25.60 18.61
N ASN A 289 17.84 26.59 18.58
CA ASN A 289 18.01 27.45 17.41
C ASN A 289 18.41 26.65 16.15
N ILE A 290 19.27 25.63 16.31
CA ILE A 290 19.65 24.74 15.20
C ILE A 290 18.45 23.86 14.80
N ILE A 291 17.75 23.30 15.79
CA ILE A 291 16.57 22.44 15.56
C ILE A 291 15.47 23.21 14.84
N GLU A 292 15.14 24.41 15.30
CA GLU A 292 14.13 25.29 14.71
C GLU A 292 14.51 25.66 13.28
N ALA A 293 15.74 26.13 13.03
CA ALA A 293 16.18 26.51 11.70
C ALA A 293 16.06 25.35 10.68
N ARG A 294 16.51 24.14 11.07
CA ARG A 294 16.37 22.96 10.21
C ARG A 294 14.91 22.53 10.05
N THR A 295 14.13 22.59 11.12
CA THR A 295 12.70 22.21 11.07
C THR A 295 11.93 23.16 10.17
N GLU A 296 12.14 24.48 10.27
CA GLU A 296 11.53 25.48 9.39
C GLU A 296 11.88 25.22 7.91
N GLU A 297 13.13 24.85 7.60
CA GLU A 297 13.52 24.49 6.22
C GLU A 297 12.78 23.24 5.72
N ILE A 298 12.74 22.16 6.51
CA ILE A 298 12.07 20.91 6.14
C ILE A 298 10.58 21.20 5.91
N ILE A 299 9.92 21.89 6.84
CA ILE A 299 8.50 22.23 6.74
C ILE A 299 8.24 23.19 5.58
N ALA A 300 9.15 24.11 5.26
CA ALA A 300 9.03 24.96 4.09
C ALA A 300 9.05 24.15 2.78
N ASN A 301 9.91 23.13 2.69
CA ASN A 301 9.96 22.22 1.55
C ASN A 301 8.72 21.31 1.48
N VAL A 302 8.25 20.80 2.62
CA VAL A 302 7.00 20.03 2.70
C VAL A 302 5.81 20.85 2.21
N TRP A 303 5.68 22.08 2.70
CA TRP A 303 4.61 22.99 2.27
C TRP A 303 4.69 23.32 0.78
N ASN A 304 5.89 23.55 0.25
CA ASN A 304 6.09 23.78 -1.18
C ASN A 304 5.60 22.59 -2.03
N GLN A 305 5.84 21.35 -1.61
CA GLN A 305 5.29 20.18 -2.32
C GLN A 305 3.76 20.12 -2.27
N ILE A 306 3.16 20.49 -1.14
CA ILE A 306 1.70 20.57 -1.02
C ILE A 306 1.14 21.62 -1.98
N GLN A 307 1.77 22.79 -2.11
CA GLN A 307 1.36 23.83 -3.07
C GLN A 307 1.54 23.38 -4.52
N LEU A 308 2.66 22.74 -4.86
CA LEU A 308 2.92 22.20 -6.19
C LEU A 308 1.91 21.11 -6.60
N SER A 309 1.27 20.44 -5.65
CA SER A 309 0.22 19.46 -5.93
C SER A 309 -1.06 20.10 -6.49
N GLY A 310 -1.32 21.38 -6.20
CA GLY A 310 -2.55 22.11 -6.54
C GLY A 310 -3.75 21.80 -5.63
N TYR A 311 -3.50 21.31 -4.42
CA TYR A 311 -4.52 20.93 -3.43
C TYR A 311 -4.43 21.69 -2.10
N ASP A 312 -3.50 22.63 -1.95
CA ASP A 312 -3.30 23.40 -0.71
C ASP A 312 -4.57 24.13 -0.24
N ASP A 313 -5.39 24.59 -1.17
CA ASP A 313 -6.68 25.25 -0.94
C ASP A 313 -7.87 24.28 -0.70
N LYS A 314 -7.64 22.96 -0.83
CA LYS A 314 -8.70 21.92 -0.79
C LYS A 314 -8.62 21.00 0.43
N LEU A 315 -7.73 21.26 1.37
CA LEU A 315 -7.46 20.44 2.56
C LEU A 315 -8.40 20.79 3.73
N LEU A 316 -9.71 20.56 3.60
CA LEU A 316 -10.69 20.93 4.65
C LEU A 316 -10.49 20.20 5.98
N ALA A 317 -9.92 18.99 5.95
CA ALA A 317 -9.52 18.23 7.13
C ALA A 317 -8.13 18.64 7.67
N GLY A 318 -7.38 19.43 6.91
CA GLY A 318 -6.09 19.98 7.30
C GLY A 318 -4.91 19.04 7.09
N LEU A 319 -3.91 19.19 7.94
CA LEU A 319 -2.65 18.45 7.92
C LEU A 319 -2.68 17.36 9.00
N ILE A 320 -2.34 16.14 8.63
CA ILE A 320 -2.15 15.02 9.56
C ILE A 320 -0.67 14.70 9.56
N ILE A 321 -0.04 14.67 10.73
CA ILE A 321 1.37 14.29 10.88
C ILE A 321 1.50 12.94 11.57
N THR A 322 2.48 12.14 11.16
CA THR A 322 2.84 10.84 11.75
C THR A 322 4.34 10.63 11.64
N GLY A 323 4.86 9.53 12.20
CA GLY A 323 6.27 9.17 12.12
C GLY A 323 7.06 9.61 13.36
N GLY A 324 8.31 9.19 13.44
CA GLY A 324 9.13 9.40 14.64
C GLY A 324 9.50 10.86 14.88
N ALA A 325 9.83 11.61 13.82
CA ALA A 325 10.19 13.02 13.94
C ALA A 325 8.97 13.92 14.18
N ALA A 326 7.74 13.42 13.98
CA ALA A 326 6.52 14.12 14.35
C ALA A 326 6.31 14.24 15.88
N ASN A 327 7.17 13.62 16.68
CA ASN A 327 7.19 13.79 18.14
C ASN A 327 8.00 15.01 18.60
N LEU A 328 8.68 15.72 17.70
CA LEU A 328 9.37 16.96 18.04
C LEU A 328 8.35 17.97 18.60
N LYS A 329 8.69 18.56 19.76
CA LYS A 329 7.81 19.49 20.46
C LYS A 329 7.50 20.70 19.57
N ASP A 330 6.26 21.19 19.64
CA ASP A 330 5.73 22.37 18.93
C ASP A 330 5.91 22.35 17.39
N LEU A 331 6.10 21.17 16.80
CA LEU A 331 6.17 21.00 15.35
C LEU A 331 4.87 21.44 14.64
N ASP A 332 3.72 21.24 15.28
CA ASP A 332 2.44 21.67 14.76
C ASP A 332 2.31 23.19 14.69
N GLU A 333 2.94 23.93 15.61
CA GLU A 333 3.02 25.40 15.55
C GLU A 333 3.81 25.87 14.32
N VAL A 334 4.96 25.25 14.04
CA VAL A 334 5.74 25.55 12.82
C VAL A 334 4.92 25.28 11.57
N LEU A 335 4.18 24.17 11.53
CA LEU A 335 3.26 23.84 10.44
C LEU A 335 2.13 24.86 10.29
N ARG A 336 1.47 25.28 11.38
CA ARG A 336 0.42 26.32 11.36
C ARG A 336 0.97 27.65 10.85
N LYS A 337 2.10 28.09 11.39
CA LYS A 337 2.77 29.34 11.02
C LYS A 337 3.11 29.37 9.53
N ARG A 338 3.61 28.25 8.99
CA ARG A 338 4.00 28.13 7.57
C ARG A 338 2.80 27.99 6.63
N SER A 339 1.85 27.10 6.94
CA SER A 339 0.74 26.73 6.04
C SER A 339 -0.48 27.64 6.14
N LYS A 340 -0.66 28.34 7.27
CA LYS A 340 -1.89 29.05 7.64
C LYS A 340 -3.11 28.12 7.79
N ILE A 341 -2.88 26.82 7.92
CA ILE A 341 -3.93 25.82 8.18
C ILE A 341 -4.02 25.57 9.69
N GLU A 342 -5.17 25.93 10.27
CA GLU A 342 -5.46 25.75 11.70
C GLU A 342 -5.79 24.31 12.12
N LYS A 343 -5.94 23.39 11.17
CA LYS A 343 -6.21 21.99 11.49
C LYS A 343 -4.94 21.18 11.29
N VAL A 344 -4.22 20.95 12.38
CA VAL A 344 -3.07 20.03 12.41
C VAL A 344 -3.36 18.95 13.45
N ARG A 345 -3.31 17.68 13.03
CA ARG A 345 -3.52 16.51 13.91
C ARG A 345 -2.29 15.62 13.91
N ASN A 346 -1.77 15.30 15.09
CA ASN A 346 -0.76 14.26 15.24
C ASN A 346 -1.42 12.87 15.36
N ALA A 347 -1.24 12.04 14.33
CA ALA A 347 -1.66 10.65 14.29
C ALA A 347 -0.65 9.77 15.04
N ARG A 348 -0.73 9.75 16.37
CA ARG A 348 0.18 8.98 17.23
C ARG A 348 -0.04 7.47 17.22
N PHE A 349 -1.17 6.99 16.70
CA PHE A 349 -1.48 5.57 16.65
C PHE A 349 -2.46 5.23 15.52
N VAL A 350 -2.48 3.97 15.13
CA VAL A 350 -3.44 3.42 14.15
C VAL A 350 -4.87 3.44 14.71
N ARG A 351 -5.85 3.42 13.81
CA ARG A 351 -7.28 3.43 14.16
C ARG A 351 -7.80 2.09 14.66
N ASN A 352 -7.18 0.99 14.22
CA ASN A 352 -7.57 -0.37 14.62
C ASN A 352 -7.16 -0.65 16.07
N THR A 353 -7.95 -1.47 16.75
CA THR A 353 -7.61 -1.96 18.09
C THR A 353 -6.44 -2.94 17.99
N ILE A 354 -5.33 -2.62 18.67
CA ILE A 354 -4.15 -3.46 18.77
C ILE A 354 -4.04 -3.98 20.21
N HIS A 355 -4.01 -5.30 20.37
CA HIS A 355 -3.76 -5.99 21.63
C HIS A 355 -2.33 -6.49 21.67
N ALA A 356 -1.51 -5.96 22.57
CA ALA A 356 -0.11 -6.32 22.73
C ALA A 356 0.38 -5.89 24.12
N ASP A 357 1.56 -6.39 24.51
CA ASP A 357 2.23 -5.97 25.74
C ASP A 357 2.68 -4.50 25.66
N GLU A 358 2.69 -3.80 26.81
CA GLU A 358 2.98 -2.36 26.89
C GLU A 358 4.37 -2.00 26.33
N ASP A 359 5.35 -2.88 26.47
CA ASP A 359 6.72 -2.65 25.99
C ASP A 359 6.85 -2.68 24.45
N VAL A 360 5.88 -3.30 23.77
CA VAL A 360 5.91 -3.49 22.31
C VAL A 360 5.26 -2.31 21.58
N VAL A 361 4.25 -1.69 22.18
CA VAL A 361 3.41 -0.69 21.50
C VAL A 361 3.74 0.71 21.97
N LYS A 362 4.40 1.47 21.09
CA LYS A 362 4.61 2.90 21.27
C LYS A 362 3.50 3.68 20.60
N LYS A 363 2.77 4.47 21.39
CA LYS A 363 1.72 5.40 20.91
C LYS A 363 2.34 6.75 20.53
N ASP A 364 3.36 6.72 19.70
CA ASP A 364 4.17 7.87 19.26
C ASP A 364 4.26 7.97 17.72
N GLY A 365 3.49 7.17 16.99
CA GLY A 365 3.48 7.13 15.53
C GLY A 365 4.66 6.41 14.87
N THR A 366 5.70 6.01 15.62
CA THR A 366 6.92 5.37 15.09
C THR A 366 6.72 3.95 14.55
N GLN A 367 5.54 3.37 14.77
CA GLN A 367 5.15 2.02 14.37
C GLN A 367 3.90 1.98 13.49
N ASN A 368 3.33 3.14 13.14
CA ASN A 368 2.06 3.19 12.40
C ASN A 368 2.14 2.48 11.05
N THR A 369 3.24 2.66 10.31
CA THR A 369 3.49 1.95 9.05
C THR A 369 3.53 0.45 9.26
N LEU A 370 4.33 -0.02 10.21
CA LEU A 370 4.44 -1.45 10.55
C LEU A 370 3.08 -2.08 10.96
N PHE A 371 2.29 -1.39 11.78
CA PHE A 371 0.94 -1.86 12.11
C PHE A 371 0.02 -1.83 10.90
N GLY A 372 0.11 -0.81 10.05
CA GLY A 372 -0.63 -0.77 8.79
C GLY A 372 -0.31 -1.98 7.91
N LEU A 373 0.96 -2.36 7.77
CA LEU A 373 1.37 -3.53 6.97
C LEU A 373 0.74 -4.81 7.52
N LEU A 374 0.74 -4.96 8.84
CA LEU A 374 0.11 -6.09 9.52
C LEU A 374 -1.42 -6.12 9.31
N ILE A 375 -2.09 -4.97 9.34
CA ILE A 375 -3.53 -4.83 9.13
C ILE A 375 -3.93 -5.16 7.67
N ALA A 376 -3.10 -4.74 6.72
CA ALA A 376 -3.27 -4.95 5.29
C ALA A 376 -3.08 -6.42 4.87
N GLY A 377 -2.26 -7.18 5.60
CA GLY A 377 -2.07 -8.60 5.35
C GLY A 377 -3.38 -9.39 5.42
N ASN A 378 -3.50 -10.37 4.52
CA ASN A 378 -4.72 -11.17 4.33
C ASN A 378 -4.46 -12.68 4.26
N GLU A 379 -3.21 -13.11 4.07
CA GLU A 379 -2.82 -14.51 3.97
C GLU A 379 -2.04 -14.97 5.21
N ASN A 380 -2.15 -16.26 5.53
CA ASN A 380 -1.37 -16.86 6.61
C ASN A 380 0.11 -16.95 6.21
N CYS A 381 0.98 -16.43 7.07
CA CYS A 381 2.42 -16.41 6.91
C CYS A 381 3.12 -17.63 7.53
N CYS A 382 2.39 -18.46 8.27
CA CYS A 382 2.92 -19.67 8.88
C CYS A 382 3.38 -20.67 7.82
N LEU A 383 4.57 -21.24 8.01
CA LEU A 383 5.01 -22.42 7.26
C LEU A 383 4.22 -23.63 7.77
N LEU A 384 3.16 -23.98 7.05
CA LEU A 384 2.44 -25.22 7.30
C LEU A 384 3.27 -26.35 6.69
N GLU A 385 3.73 -27.29 7.53
CA GLU A 385 4.20 -28.57 7.01
C GLU A 385 3.03 -29.25 6.29
N THR A 386 3.01 -29.17 4.95
CA THR A 386 2.28 -30.19 4.19
C THR A 386 2.89 -31.53 4.59
N PRO A 387 2.10 -32.51 5.06
CA PRO A 387 2.61 -33.85 5.22
C PRO A 387 3.28 -34.23 3.91
N ALA A 388 4.55 -34.63 3.96
CA ALA A 388 5.19 -35.21 2.79
C ALA A 388 4.23 -36.27 2.23
N PRO A 389 4.04 -36.37 0.90
CA PRO A 389 3.38 -37.54 0.35
C PRO A 389 4.10 -38.73 0.98
N GLN A 390 3.37 -39.53 1.76
CA GLN A 390 3.96 -40.72 2.37
C GLN A 390 4.69 -41.44 1.24
N PRO A 391 5.97 -41.79 1.38
CA PRO A 391 6.62 -42.61 0.37
C PRO A 391 5.71 -43.82 0.20
N HIS A 392 5.17 -44.00 -1.01
CA HIS A 392 4.47 -45.22 -1.35
C HIS A 392 5.43 -46.34 -0.95
N ILE A 393 5.08 -47.06 0.10
CA ILE A 393 5.78 -48.27 0.50
C ILE A 393 5.62 -49.17 -0.71
N GLN A 394 6.66 -49.26 -1.54
CA GLN A 394 6.75 -50.33 -2.52
C GLN A 394 6.63 -51.61 -1.71
N PRO A 395 5.66 -52.49 -2.02
CA PRO A 395 5.67 -53.82 -1.43
C PRO A 395 7.02 -54.46 -1.76
N GLN A 396 7.75 -54.93 -0.75
CA GLN A 396 8.92 -55.77 -0.98
C GLN A 396 8.54 -56.92 -1.93
N PRO A 397 9.42 -57.30 -2.87
CA PRO A 397 9.13 -58.42 -3.75
C PRO A 397 9.05 -59.70 -2.91
N GLN A 398 7.83 -60.22 -2.75
CA GLN A 398 7.64 -61.61 -2.35
C GLN A 398 8.09 -62.49 -3.53
N PRO A 399 8.76 -63.64 -3.29
CA PRO A 399 9.10 -64.56 -4.35
C PRO A 399 7.80 -65.03 -5.01
N GLU A 400 7.69 -64.79 -6.32
CA GLU A 400 6.53 -65.15 -7.13
C GLU A 400 6.24 -66.65 -7.02
N PRO A 401 5.04 -67.06 -6.61
CA PRO A 401 4.56 -68.39 -6.94
C PRO A 401 4.27 -68.39 -8.45
N VAL A 402 4.98 -69.26 -9.18
CA VAL A 402 4.79 -69.52 -10.61
C VAL A 402 3.30 -69.66 -10.90
N ASN A 403 2.73 -68.69 -11.61
CA ASN A 403 1.33 -68.71 -11.99
C ASN A 403 1.21 -68.76 -13.52
N MET A 404 0.49 -69.77 -13.96
CA MET A 404 0.75 -70.50 -15.19
C MET A 404 -0.23 -70.09 -16.31
N PHE A 405 -0.49 -68.79 -16.46
CA PHE A 405 -1.39 -68.24 -17.50
C PHE A 405 -0.95 -66.81 -17.88
N GLU A 406 0.17 -66.71 -18.59
CA GLU A 406 0.34 -65.65 -19.60
C GLU A 406 -0.44 -66.07 -20.85
N GLU A 407 -1.00 -65.10 -21.56
CA GLU A 407 -1.87 -65.24 -22.76
C GLU A 407 -3.37 -65.35 -22.47
N ASP A 408 -4.00 -64.22 -22.13
CA ASP A 408 -5.40 -64.01 -22.51
C ASP A 408 -5.55 -62.62 -23.16
N GLU A 409 -5.48 -62.59 -24.50
CA GLU A 409 -5.63 -61.39 -25.33
C GLU A 409 -6.98 -60.69 -25.09
N SER A 410 -7.99 -61.41 -24.58
CA SER A 410 -9.35 -60.91 -24.38
C SER A 410 -9.45 -59.79 -23.32
N LEU A 411 -8.61 -59.81 -22.29
CA LEU A 411 -8.60 -58.79 -21.22
C LEU A 411 -7.97 -57.47 -21.68
N LYS A 412 -6.94 -57.52 -22.54
CA LYS A 412 -6.31 -56.33 -23.13
C LYS A 412 -7.25 -55.64 -24.12
N GLU A 413 -8.02 -56.41 -24.89
CA GLU A 413 -9.05 -55.85 -25.77
C GLU A 413 -10.19 -55.20 -24.98
N GLN A 414 -10.61 -55.77 -23.85
CA GLN A 414 -11.63 -55.18 -22.99
C GLN A 414 -11.18 -53.87 -22.34
N GLU A 415 -9.93 -53.77 -21.87
CA GLU A 415 -9.39 -52.51 -21.33
C GLU A 415 -9.22 -51.43 -22.41
N ALA A 416 -8.77 -51.80 -23.60
CA ALA A 416 -8.66 -50.89 -24.73
C ALA A 416 -10.03 -50.37 -25.18
N ALA A 417 -11.04 -51.25 -25.25
CA ALA A 417 -12.41 -50.90 -25.56
C ALA A 417 -13.03 -49.98 -24.48
N ALA A 418 -12.75 -50.22 -23.19
CA ALA A 418 -13.21 -49.38 -22.09
C ALA A 418 -12.59 -47.97 -22.14
N ARG A 419 -11.29 -47.84 -22.45
CA ARG A 419 -10.63 -46.54 -22.64
C ARG A 419 -11.15 -45.79 -23.86
N ALA A 420 -11.39 -46.49 -24.98
CA ALA A 420 -11.97 -45.89 -26.17
C ALA A 420 -13.42 -45.41 -25.94
N ALA A 421 -14.23 -46.18 -25.20
CA ALA A 421 -15.59 -45.80 -24.83
C ALA A 421 -15.62 -44.57 -23.90
N LYS A 422 -14.66 -44.46 -22.97
CA LYS A 422 -14.54 -43.29 -22.09
C LYS A 422 -14.17 -42.02 -22.86
N LYS A 423 -13.21 -42.11 -23.81
CA LYS A 423 -12.87 -40.99 -24.69
C LYS A 423 -14.03 -40.53 -25.58
N LYS A 424 -14.78 -41.47 -26.17
CA LYS A 424 -15.97 -41.14 -26.97
C LYS A 424 -17.04 -40.42 -26.15
N LYS A 425 -17.29 -40.85 -24.90
CA LYS A 425 -18.24 -40.17 -24.01
C LYS A 425 -17.80 -38.74 -23.66
N GLU A 426 -16.51 -38.52 -23.40
CA GLU A 426 -15.97 -37.18 -23.13
C GLU A 426 -16.05 -36.24 -24.35
N GLU A 427 -15.83 -36.77 -25.57
CA GLU A 427 -15.99 -36.00 -26.81
C GLU A 427 -17.47 -35.68 -27.12
N GLU A 428 -18.39 -36.63 -26.91
CA GLU A 428 -19.83 -36.39 -27.05
C GLU A 428 -20.33 -35.35 -26.05
N GLU A 429 -19.85 -35.40 -24.80
CA GLU A 429 -20.24 -34.41 -23.78
C GLU A 429 -19.71 -33.01 -24.11
N LYS A 430 -18.50 -32.89 -24.67
CA LYS A 430 -17.98 -31.61 -25.17
C LYS A 430 -18.81 -31.07 -26.32
N LYS A 431 -19.14 -31.89 -27.33
CA LYS A 431 -20.01 -31.47 -28.45
C LYS A 431 -21.37 -31.01 -27.97
N ARG A 432 -21.98 -31.72 -27.01
CA ARG A 432 -23.27 -31.35 -26.42
C ARG A 432 -23.23 -29.99 -25.72
N LYS A 433 -22.15 -29.69 -24.97
CA LYS A 433 -21.95 -28.38 -24.32
C LYS A 433 -21.74 -27.27 -25.34
N GLU A 434 -21.11 -27.57 -26.47
CA GLU A 434 -20.85 -26.61 -27.54
C GLU A 434 -22.14 -26.28 -28.34
N GLU A 435 -22.94 -27.30 -28.66
CA GLU A 435 -24.29 -27.15 -29.24
C GLU A 435 -25.24 -26.39 -28.31
N GLU A 436 -25.20 -26.64 -27.00
CA GLU A 436 -26.02 -25.90 -26.03
C GLU A 436 -25.60 -24.42 -25.95
N LYS A 437 -24.30 -24.12 -26.04
CA LYS A 437 -23.80 -22.74 -26.12
C LYS A 437 -24.25 -22.04 -27.41
N GLN A 438 -24.18 -22.71 -28.56
CA GLN A 438 -24.66 -22.14 -29.83
C GLN A 438 -26.17 -21.87 -29.78
N ARG A 439 -26.95 -22.81 -29.23
CA ARG A 439 -28.40 -22.65 -29.11
C ARG A 439 -28.80 -21.48 -28.19
N LYS A 440 -28.08 -21.28 -27.08
CA LYS A 440 -28.26 -20.10 -26.20
C LYS A 440 -27.88 -18.79 -26.90
N LEU A 441 -26.85 -18.81 -27.74
CA LEU A 441 -26.44 -17.64 -28.52
C LEU A 441 -27.49 -17.27 -29.59
N GLU A 442 -28.04 -18.26 -30.29
CA GLU A 442 -29.12 -18.06 -31.26
C GLU A 442 -30.42 -17.60 -30.59
N GLU A 443 -30.77 -18.15 -29.43
CA GLU A 443 -31.94 -17.70 -28.67
C GLU A 443 -31.80 -16.25 -28.16
N LYS A 444 -30.57 -15.86 -27.76
CA LYS A 444 -30.25 -14.48 -27.38
C LYS A 444 -30.38 -13.53 -28.59
N LYS A 445 -29.84 -13.91 -29.75
CA LYS A 445 -29.99 -13.14 -31.00
C LYS A 445 -31.45 -13.00 -31.42
N ARG A 446 -32.24 -14.08 -31.33
CA ARG A 446 -33.67 -14.05 -31.65
C ARG A 446 -34.46 -13.15 -30.68
N ARG A 447 -34.12 -13.16 -29.39
CA ARG A 447 -34.69 -12.23 -28.40
C ARG A 447 -34.31 -10.77 -28.66
N GLU A 448 -33.10 -10.51 -29.14
CA GLU A 448 -32.67 -9.17 -29.55
C GLU A 448 -33.40 -8.68 -30.81
N GLU A 449 -33.58 -9.54 -31.81
CA GLU A 449 -34.39 -9.22 -33.00
C GLU A 449 -35.88 -9.03 -32.68
N GLU A 450 -36.46 -9.85 -31.80
CA GLU A 450 -37.83 -9.68 -31.30
C GLU A 450 -37.99 -8.38 -30.48
N ARG A 451 -36.95 -7.92 -29.77
CA ARG A 451 -36.94 -6.60 -29.11
C ARG A 451 -36.83 -5.46 -30.12
N ARG A 452 -36.11 -5.67 -31.23
CA ARG A 452 -35.92 -4.68 -32.31
C ARG A 452 -37.16 -4.52 -33.19
N ASN A 453 -37.97 -5.57 -33.34
CA ASN A 453 -39.19 -5.59 -34.16
C ASN A 453 -40.50 -5.32 -33.37
N LYS A 454 -40.44 -4.96 -32.08
CA LYS A 454 -41.66 -4.54 -31.36
C LYS A 454 -42.13 -3.16 -31.85
N PRO A 455 -43.38 -3.01 -32.31
CA PRO A 455 -43.92 -1.73 -32.72
C PRO A 455 -43.98 -0.75 -31.55
N ASN A 456 -43.66 0.50 -31.85
CA ASN A 456 -43.44 1.62 -30.94
C ASN A 456 -44.75 2.12 -30.28
N TRP A 457 -45.38 1.29 -29.45
CA TRP A 457 -46.64 1.63 -28.75
C TRP A 457 -46.45 2.62 -27.59
N PHE A 458 -45.24 2.77 -27.05
CA PHE A 458 -44.97 3.69 -25.94
C PHE A 458 -44.74 5.16 -26.34
N LYS A 459 -44.71 5.50 -27.64
CA LYS A 459 -44.59 6.90 -28.09
C LYS A 459 -45.90 7.68 -28.09
N SER A 460 -47.08 7.06 -28.09
CA SER A 460 -48.36 7.82 -28.16
C SER A 460 -48.98 8.17 -26.80
N THR A 461 -48.48 7.59 -25.70
CA THR A 461 -48.97 7.87 -24.33
C THR A 461 -48.12 8.89 -23.57
N PHE A 462 -46.85 9.11 -23.96
CA PHE A 462 -46.01 10.14 -23.35
C PHE A 462 -46.19 11.53 -24.00
N ASP A 463 -46.43 11.59 -25.31
CA ASP A 463 -46.69 12.85 -26.03
C ASP A 463 -48.09 13.47 -25.73
N LYS A 464 -48.99 12.70 -25.11
CA LYS A 464 -50.27 13.21 -24.58
C LYS A 464 -50.18 13.75 -23.16
N LEU A 465 -49.15 13.39 -22.39
CA LEU A 465 -48.96 13.87 -21.02
C LEU A 465 -48.00 15.07 -20.92
N SER A 466 -47.13 15.28 -21.91
CA SER A 466 -46.21 16.43 -21.95
C SER A 466 -46.85 17.71 -22.52
N ASN A 467 -47.91 17.60 -23.32
CA ASN A 467 -48.60 18.76 -23.92
C ASN A 467 -49.75 19.32 -23.07
N GLU A 468 -50.06 18.75 -21.89
CA GLU A 468 -51.05 19.28 -20.94
C GLU A 468 -50.41 19.98 -19.71
N ILE A 469 -49.07 20.03 -19.60
CA ILE A 469 -48.38 20.56 -18.41
C ILE A 469 -47.61 21.87 -18.68
N PHE A 470 -47.47 22.31 -19.94
CA PHE A 470 -46.86 23.61 -20.27
C PHE A 470 -47.65 24.33 -21.37
N SER A 471 -48.76 24.96 -21.00
CA SER A 471 -49.32 26.11 -21.72
C SER A 471 -49.39 27.29 -20.74
N ASP A 472 -48.44 28.21 -20.88
CA ASP A 472 -48.48 29.52 -20.23
C ASP A 472 -49.63 30.34 -20.83
N GLU A 473 -50.68 30.56 -20.03
CA GLU A 473 -51.55 31.73 -20.14
C GLU A 473 -52.31 31.90 -18.82
N ASP A 474 -51.69 32.58 -17.85
CA ASP A 474 -52.41 33.53 -16.99
C ASP A 474 -51.48 34.48 -16.21
N MET A 475 -51.64 35.76 -16.57
CA MET A 475 -51.49 36.97 -15.75
C MET A 475 -50.13 37.64 -15.49
N LYS A 476 -49.97 38.74 -16.25
CA LYS A 476 -49.52 40.10 -15.87
C LYS A 476 -48.02 40.42 -15.78
#